data_AF-A0A354HSK8-F1
#
_entry.id   AF-A0A354HSK8-F1
#
_cell.length_a   1.000
_cell.length_b   1.000
_cell.length_c   1.000
_cell.angle_alpha   90.00
_cell.angle_beta   90.00
_cell.angle_gamma   90.00
#
_symmetry.space_group_name_H-M   'P 1'
#
loop_
_entity.id
_entity.type
_entity.pdbx_description
1 polymer ?
#
loop_
_entity_poly.entity_id
_entity_poly.type
_entity_poly.pdbx_seq_one_letter_code
_entity_poly.pdbx_strand_id
1 'polypeptide(L)'
;EKAASASHFRLRVEKELRKVFSDLYPTMSDKEITNLIYNQGLTIHTTLSLSAQAAAEQVMTERGQALRQQNSNIQGAFVAIDPASGGIIALVESLELTGTYPRADAKYNLGSSFKGVLYTAALENGYTAASTLLCAETAFPNPGGKPDPYVPSDYGDRYHNRALRIREALEVSCNVAAVRIGVEMGLDKYLALAARLNPRLAQNNIGNPAHLQLPLGPMASPMNLTLVYAPFANGGYSVEPYAVTEVRDRDGAVIYQAWPKRQPVLDPQLAYIVTHMLKGVQGISQIPYAAGKTGTSDNRNTVFVGFTTDIVATAFFGFDTPAEASFVGSAAGVAAPAWREFAALYYGESPPHDFVRPPGIEEAVVCSVTGQLATYLCPDSYTELFMPDTAPREYCQEHAGETIEICQSTGLPANPFCPQELRISVQREAWMRNLQCWLHGPPLEPADEQEPTPEEEEEGEEETD
;
A
#
# COMPACT_ATOMS: atom_id res chain seq x y z
N GLU A 1 13.74 -28.76 -6.19
CA GLU A 1 13.18 -27.92 -5.13
C GLU A 1 13.75 -28.36 -3.78
N LYS A 2 14.16 -27.43 -2.91
CA LYS A 2 14.44 -27.77 -1.51
C LYS A 2 13.11 -28.15 -0.83
N ALA A 3 13.07 -29.26 -0.11
CA ALA A 3 11.90 -29.62 0.69
C ALA A 3 11.74 -28.63 1.85
N ALA A 4 10.52 -28.10 2.04
CA ALA A 4 10.20 -27.20 3.14
C ALA A 4 10.33 -27.92 4.50
N SER A 5 11.01 -27.30 5.47
CA SER A 5 11.14 -27.81 6.84
C SER A 5 9.87 -27.56 7.66
N ALA A 6 9.29 -26.36 7.52
CA ALA A 6 8.05 -25.92 8.15
C ALA A 6 8.00 -26.07 9.69
N SER A 7 9.16 -26.06 10.36
CA SER A 7 9.29 -26.26 11.81
C SER A 7 8.45 -25.28 12.63
N HIS A 8 8.52 -23.99 12.31
CA HIS A 8 7.74 -22.93 12.97
C HIS A 8 6.25 -23.03 12.67
N PHE A 9 5.89 -23.37 11.42
CA PHE A 9 4.50 -23.58 11.04
C PHE A 9 3.87 -24.76 11.81
N ARG A 10 4.62 -25.84 12.02
CA ARG A 10 4.16 -26.96 12.86
C ARG A 10 3.85 -26.53 14.29
N LEU A 11 4.67 -25.66 14.89
CA LEU A 11 4.40 -25.10 16.23
C LEU A 11 3.14 -24.23 16.23
N ARG A 12 2.90 -23.47 15.15
CA ARG A 12 1.65 -22.71 14.96
C ARG A 12 0.43 -23.64 14.92
N VAL A 13 0.50 -24.72 14.15
CA VAL A 13 -0.56 -25.74 14.06
C VAL A 13 -0.85 -26.34 15.42
N GLU A 14 0.18 -26.76 16.17
CA GLU A 14 -0.03 -27.32 17.51
C GLU A 14 -0.73 -26.34 18.45
N LYS A 15 -0.29 -25.06 18.47
CA LYS A 15 -0.90 -24.02 19.29
C LYS A 15 -2.37 -23.80 18.91
N GLU A 16 -2.68 -23.81 17.62
CA GLU A 16 -4.05 -23.65 17.12
C GLU A 16 -4.94 -24.85 17.44
N LEU A 17 -4.44 -26.08 17.27
CA LEU A 17 -5.17 -27.31 17.64
C LEU A 17 -5.51 -27.34 19.12
N ARG A 18 -4.58 -26.93 19.99
CA ARG A 18 -4.84 -26.82 21.43
C ARG A 18 -6.03 -25.89 21.70
N LYS A 19 -6.04 -24.71 21.06
CA LYS A 19 -7.14 -23.76 21.19
C LYS A 19 -8.46 -24.35 20.67
N VAL A 20 -8.46 -24.93 19.47
CA VAL A 20 -9.64 -25.56 18.85
C VAL A 20 -10.22 -26.64 19.76
N PHE A 21 -9.39 -27.53 20.30
CA PHE A 21 -9.87 -28.59 21.18
C PHE A 21 -10.29 -28.09 22.56
N SER A 22 -9.65 -27.06 23.11
CA SER A 22 -10.13 -26.39 24.33
C SER A 22 -11.52 -25.77 24.13
N ASP A 23 -11.77 -25.17 22.96
CA ASP A 23 -13.06 -24.55 22.64
C ASP A 23 -14.15 -25.62 22.41
N LEU A 24 -13.82 -26.74 21.74
CA LEU A 24 -14.75 -27.85 21.49
C LEU A 24 -15.02 -28.70 22.72
N TYR A 25 -14.02 -28.90 23.58
CA TYR A 25 -14.06 -29.78 24.74
C TYR A 25 -13.63 -29.03 26.02
N PRO A 26 -14.44 -28.06 26.50
CA PRO A 26 -14.04 -27.14 27.58
C PRO A 26 -13.80 -27.81 28.93
N THR A 27 -14.23 -29.06 29.12
CA THR A 27 -14.01 -29.84 30.35
C THR A 27 -12.73 -30.67 30.32
N MET A 28 -12.06 -30.80 29.16
CA MET A 28 -10.81 -31.57 29.05
C MET A 28 -9.64 -30.79 29.64
N SER A 29 -8.79 -31.49 30.38
CA SER A 29 -7.51 -30.97 30.83
C SER A 29 -6.50 -30.85 29.69
N ASP A 30 -5.47 -30.02 29.88
CA ASP A 30 -4.37 -29.88 28.92
C ASP A 30 -3.69 -31.21 28.58
N LYS A 31 -3.65 -32.14 29.54
CA LYS A 31 -3.08 -33.49 29.34
C LYS A 31 -3.96 -34.32 28.40
N GLU A 32 -5.28 -34.24 28.54
CA GLU A 32 -6.22 -34.93 27.66
C GLU A 32 -6.18 -34.36 26.25
N ILE A 33 -6.16 -33.03 26.11
CA ILE A 33 -6.00 -32.37 24.80
C ILE A 33 -4.67 -32.75 24.14
N THR A 34 -3.58 -32.79 24.91
CA THR A 34 -2.28 -33.27 24.40
C THR A 34 -2.38 -34.73 23.92
N ASN A 35 -3.04 -35.59 24.68
CA ASN A 35 -3.27 -36.98 24.28
C ASN A 35 -4.13 -37.10 23.01
N LEU A 36 -5.14 -36.23 22.84
CA LEU A 36 -5.92 -36.16 21.60
C LEU A 36 -5.03 -35.84 20.40
N ILE A 37 -4.21 -34.79 20.51
CA ILE A 37 -3.36 -34.32 19.41
C ILE A 37 -2.33 -35.38 19.00
N TYR A 38 -1.67 -36.02 19.97
CA TYR A 38 -0.52 -36.87 19.68
C TYR A 38 -0.82 -38.36 19.55
N ASN A 39 -1.92 -38.87 20.13
CA ASN A 39 -2.13 -40.31 20.29
C ASN A 39 -3.43 -40.86 19.69
N GLN A 40 -4.28 -40.03 19.05
CA GLN A 40 -5.57 -40.48 18.52
C GLN A 40 -5.61 -40.80 17.02
N GLY A 41 -4.48 -40.63 16.31
CA GLY A 41 -4.41 -40.89 14.87
C GLY A 41 -5.16 -39.87 14.03
N LEU A 42 -5.08 -38.59 14.40
CA LEU A 42 -5.74 -37.49 13.69
C LEU A 42 -5.12 -37.25 12.31
N THR A 43 -5.96 -36.89 11.33
CA THR A 43 -5.51 -36.28 10.07
C THR A 43 -5.77 -34.78 10.13
N ILE A 44 -4.72 -33.97 9.97
CA ILE A 44 -4.79 -32.51 10.09
C ILE A 44 -4.45 -31.89 8.74
N HIS A 45 -5.43 -31.20 8.15
CA HIS A 45 -5.24 -30.39 6.96
C HIS A 45 -4.91 -28.94 7.37
N THR A 46 -3.98 -28.32 6.66
CA THR A 46 -3.44 -27.00 7.02
C THR A 46 -3.45 -26.04 5.84
N THR A 47 -3.18 -24.77 6.11
CA THR A 47 -3.05 -23.70 5.10
C THR A 47 -1.67 -23.64 4.44
N LEU A 48 -0.72 -24.47 4.87
CA LEU A 48 0.67 -24.41 4.41
C LEU A 48 0.78 -24.61 2.90
N SER A 49 1.40 -23.66 2.21
CA SER A 49 1.87 -23.85 0.84
C SER A 49 3.33 -24.30 0.88
N LEU A 50 3.60 -25.52 0.40
CA LEU A 50 4.97 -26.05 0.40
C LEU A 50 5.93 -25.20 -0.46
N SER A 51 5.46 -24.68 -1.60
CA SER A 51 6.26 -23.82 -2.47
C SER A 51 6.53 -22.46 -1.81
N ALA A 52 5.53 -21.83 -1.21
CA ALA A 52 5.72 -20.57 -0.47
C ALA A 52 6.66 -20.78 0.72
N GLN A 53 6.46 -21.83 1.52
CA GLN A 53 7.31 -22.11 2.67
C GLN A 53 8.77 -22.36 2.25
N ALA A 54 9.01 -23.16 1.21
CA ALA A 54 10.36 -23.41 0.71
C ALA A 54 11.05 -22.11 0.21
N ALA A 55 10.31 -21.25 -0.51
CA ALA A 55 10.82 -19.95 -0.95
C ALA A 55 11.15 -19.04 0.24
N ALA A 56 10.29 -18.96 1.24
CA ALA A 56 10.50 -18.13 2.43
C ALA A 56 11.71 -18.62 3.24
N GLU A 57 11.84 -19.93 3.47
CA GLU A 57 12.98 -20.52 4.16
C GLU A 57 14.29 -20.25 3.41
N GLN A 58 14.31 -20.46 2.10
CA GLN A 58 15.49 -20.21 1.28
C GLN A 58 15.95 -18.76 1.39
N VAL A 59 15.05 -17.81 1.14
CA VAL A 59 15.36 -16.37 1.16
C VAL A 59 15.85 -15.93 2.54
N MET A 60 15.13 -16.31 3.59
CA MET A 60 15.47 -15.90 4.95
C MET A 60 16.81 -16.49 5.39
N THR A 61 17.10 -17.75 5.07
CA THR A 61 18.38 -18.36 5.39
C THR A 61 19.53 -17.73 4.60
N GLU A 62 19.41 -17.57 3.28
CA GLU A 62 20.49 -17.03 2.44
C GLU A 62 20.81 -15.57 2.79
N ARG A 63 19.79 -14.72 2.89
CA ARG A 63 19.99 -13.31 3.29
C ARG A 63 20.37 -13.17 4.75
N GLY A 64 19.77 -13.98 5.62
CA GLY A 64 20.09 -14.00 7.05
C GLY A 64 21.55 -14.36 7.31
N GLN A 65 22.10 -15.35 6.58
CA GLN A 65 23.52 -15.70 6.68
C GLN A 65 24.43 -14.52 6.32
N ALA A 66 24.13 -13.80 5.24
CA ALA A 66 24.92 -12.64 4.83
C ALA A 66 24.88 -11.51 5.89
N LEU A 67 23.70 -11.22 6.46
CA LEU A 67 23.56 -10.23 7.53
C LEU A 67 24.30 -10.66 8.80
N ARG A 68 24.24 -11.94 9.16
CA ARG A 68 24.87 -12.46 10.37
C ARG A 68 26.39 -12.51 10.33
N GLN A 69 27.00 -12.43 9.15
CA GLN A 69 28.43 -12.18 9.02
C GLN A 69 28.83 -10.79 9.54
N GLN A 70 27.91 -9.82 9.50
CA GLN A 70 28.13 -8.47 10.03
C GLN A 70 27.82 -8.41 11.53
N ASN A 71 26.73 -9.06 11.96
CA ASN A 71 26.38 -9.21 13.37
C ASN A 71 25.59 -10.51 13.59
N SER A 72 26.17 -11.45 14.32
CA SER A 72 25.61 -12.79 14.55
C SER A 72 24.30 -12.80 15.35
N ASN A 73 23.97 -11.70 16.03
CA ASN A 73 22.76 -11.56 16.83
C ASN A 73 21.54 -11.13 16.00
N ILE A 74 21.72 -10.77 14.73
CA ILE A 74 20.61 -10.44 13.83
C ILE A 74 19.69 -11.66 13.72
N GLN A 75 18.41 -11.39 13.90
CA GLN A 75 17.30 -12.31 13.76
C GLN A 75 16.41 -11.91 12.59
N GLY A 76 15.47 -12.77 12.22
CA GLY A 76 14.47 -12.43 11.24
C GLY A 76 13.23 -13.29 11.32
N ALA A 77 12.18 -12.79 10.67
CA ALA A 77 10.91 -13.47 10.53
C ALA A 77 10.33 -13.21 9.13
N PHE A 78 9.61 -14.19 8.61
CA PHE A 78 8.84 -14.07 7.38
C PHE A 78 7.44 -14.62 7.65
N VAL A 79 6.44 -13.81 7.33
CA VAL A 79 5.03 -14.18 7.44
C VAL A 79 4.39 -13.96 6.09
N ALA A 80 3.71 -14.98 5.55
CA ALA A 80 2.88 -14.83 4.37
C ALA A 80 1.49 -15.41 4.63
N ILE A 81 0.46 -14.68 4.18
CA ILE A 81 -0.93 -15.10 4.25
C ILE A 81 -1.60 -15.00 2.88
N ASP A 82 -2.61 -15.82 2.66
CA ASP A 82 -3.64 -15.60 1.64
C ASP A 82 -4.54 -14.44 2.11
N PRO A 83 -4.62 -13.31 1.37
CA PRO A 83 -5.41 -12.17 1.77
C PRO A 83 -6.92 -12.43 1.67
N ALA A 84 -7.38 -13.40 0.88
CA ALA A 84 -8.81 -13.70 0.75
C ALA A 84 -9.37 -14.41 1.99
N SER A 85 -8.59 -15.32 2.59
CA SER A 85 -9.02 -16.14 3.73
C SER A 85 -8.36 -15.77 5.06
N GLY A 86 -7.13 -15.24 5.05
CA GLY A 86 -6.27 -15.13 6.23
C GLY A 86 -5.45 -16.38 6.54
N GLY A 87 -5.50 -17.41 5.68
CA GLY A 87 -4.72 -18.63 5.87
C GLY A 87 -3.22 -18.34 5.82
N ILE A 88 -2.47 -18.82 6.82
CA ILE A 88 -1.01 -18.65 6.88
C ILE A 88 -0.38 -19.62 5.88
N ILE A 89 0.21 -19.11 4.80
CA ILE A 89 0.76 -19.97 3.73
C ILE A 89 2.27 -20.22 3.90
N ALA A 90 2.97 -19.32 4.60
CA ALA A 90 4.37 -19.51 4.99
C ALA A 90 4.67 -18.80 6.32
N LEU A 91 5.50 -19.45 7.15
CA LEU A 91 5.94 -18.94 8.45
C LEU A 91 7.39 -19.34 8.72
N VAL A 92 8.26 -18.33 8.85
CA VAL A 92 9.65 -18.46 9.28
C VAL A 92 9.85 -17.55 10.47
N GLU A 93 10.31 -18.08 11.60
CA GLU A 93 10.51 -17.30 12.84
C GLU A 93 11.97 -17.28 13.31
N SER A 94 12.89 -17.91 12.57
CA SER A 94 14.34 -17.86 12.82
C SER A 94 15.13 -18.04 11.53
N LEU A 95 16.32 -17.43 11.45
CA LEU A 95 17.18 -17.50 10.27
C LEU A 95 17.86 -18.87 10.13
N GLU A 96 18.09 -19.55 11.25
CA GLU A 96 18.61 -20.93 11.32
C GLU A 96 17.52 -22.00 11.21
N LEU A 97 16.25 -21.61 11.05
CA LEU A 97 15.07 -22.49 10.94
C LEU A 97 14.77 -23.39 12.15
N THR A 98 15.54 -23.26 13.23
CA THR A 98 15.48 -24.11 14.42
C THR A 98 15.12 -23.34 15.69
N GLY A 99 15.23 -22.02 15.69
CA GLY A 99 14.87 -21.18 16.83
C GLY A 99 13.36 -21.17 17.07
N THR A 100 12.95 -21.23 18.34
CA THR A 100 11.53 -21.38 18.73
C THR A 100 10.88 -20.10 19.27
N TYR A 101 11.60 -18.98 19.28
CA TYR A 101 11.04 -17.70 19.72
C TYR A 101 10.00 -17.20 18.70
N PRO A 102 8.75 -16.88 19.11
CA PRO A 102 7.65 -16.62 18.18
C PRO A 102 7.70 -15.20 17.59
N ARG A 103 8.71 -14.92 16.76
CA ARG A 103 8.99 -13.59 16.19
C ARG A 103 7.86 -13.04 15.33
N ALA A 104 7.02 -13.88 14.73
CA ALA A 104 5.88 -13.39 13.97
C ALA A 104 4.84 -12.68 14.85
N ASP A 105 4.76 -13.03 16.13
CA ASP A 105 3.83 -12.43 17.10
C ASP A 105 4.50 -11.50 18.13
N ALA A 106 5.83 -11.50 18.23
CA ALA A 106 6.57 -10.58 19.09
C ALA A 106 6.46 -9.13 18.59
N LYS A 107 6.48 -8.15 19.51
CA LYS A 107 6.35 -6.72 19.18
C LYS A 107 7.73 -6.09 18.93
N TYR A 108 7.86 -5.42 17.80
CA TYR A 108 9.05 -4.65 17.41
C TYR A 108 8.65 -3.25 16.97
N ASN A 109 9.61 -2.32 16.95
CA ASN A 109 9.42 -1.06 16.25
C ASN A 109 9.55 -1.35 14.75
N LEU A 110 8.42 -1.29 14.03
CA LEU A 110 8.35 -1.60 12.60
C LEU A 110 8.49 -0.34 11.72
N GLY A 111 8.79 0.81 12.32
CA GLY A 111 9.05 2.08 11.63
C GLY A 111 7.95 2.46 10.64
N SER A 112 8.37 3.08 9.53
CA SER A 112 7.46 3.68 8.54
C SER A 112 6.57 2.70 7.75
N SER A 113 6.57 1.41 8.09
CA SER A 113 5.72 0.40 7.49
C SER A 113 4.22 0.65 7.72
N PHE A 114 3.85 1.44 8.73
CA PHE A 114 2.45 1.82 9.00
C PHE A 114 1.99 3.09 8.26
N LYS A 115 2.85 3.79 7.50
CA LYS A 115 2.44 5.01 6.81
C LYS A 115 1.34 4.78 5.76
N GLY A 116 1.25 3.58 5.17
CA GLY A 116 0.10 3.23 4.32
C GLY A 116 -1.23 3.35 5.06
N VAL A 117 -1.29 2.86 6.30
CA VAL A 117 -2.48 3.01 7.17
C VAL A 117 -2.71 4.47 7.55
N LEU A 118 -1.65 5.23 7.86
CA LEU A 118 -1.76 6.66 8.18
C LEU A 118 -2.39 7.47 7.05
N TYR A 119 -1.88 7.34 5.82
CA TYR A 119 -2.42 8.10 4.70
C TYR A 119 -3.79 7.58 4.26
N THR A 120 -4.10 6.29 4.47
CA THR A 120 -5.48 5.80 4.30
C THR A 120 -6.43 6.54 5.23
N ALA A 121 -6.06 6.73 6.51
CA ALA A 121 -6.88 7.49 7.45
C ALA A 121 -7.04 8.95 6.99
N ALA A 122 -5.99 9.56 6.45
CA ALA A 122 -6.06 10.92 5.91
C ALA A 122 -7.05 11.00 4.74
N LEU A 123 -7.00 10.05 3.81
CA LEU A 123 -7.91 10.01 2.66
C LEU A 123 -9.38 9.79 3.08
N GLU A 124 -9.64 9.02 4.14
CA GLU A 124 -11.00 8.92 4.72
C GLU A 124 -11.49 10.22 5.39
N ASN A 125 -10.58 11.16 5.64
CA ASN A 125 -10.85 12.36 6.43
C ASN A 125 -10.62 13.65 5.62
N GLY A 126 -10.95 13.61 4.33
CA GLY A 126 -11.05 14.80 3.48
C GLY A 126 -9.78 15.18 2.73
N TYR A 127 -8.71 14.38 2.85
CA TYR A 127 -7.52 14.54 2.03
C TYR A 127 -7.60 13.65 0.78
N THR A 128 -6.78 13.95 -0.22
CA THR A 128 -6.63 13.16 -1.44
C THR A 128 -5.17 12.80 -1.67
N ALA A 129 -4.88 11.88 -2.58
CA ALA A 129 -3.50 11.58 -2.98
C ALA A 129 -2.76 12.83 -3.54
N ALA A 130 -3.51 13.78 -4.11
CA ALA A 130 -3.01 15.05 -4.63
C ALA A 130 -2.83 16.14 -3.56
N SER A 131 -3.44 16.01 -2.38
CA SER A 131 -3.27 16.99 -1.28
C SER A 131 -1.80 17.14 -0.93
N THR A 132 -1.37 18.37 -0.62
CA THR A 132 0.04 18.70 -0.42
C THR A 132 0.37 18.95 1.04
N LEU A 133 1.57 18.53 1.44
CA LEU A 133 2.11 18.62 2.80
C LEU A 133 3.53 19.16 2.74
N LEU A 134 3.80 20.21 3.51
CA LEU A 134 5.15 20.78 3.60
C LEU A 134 6.10 19.82 4.33
N CYS A 135 7.17 19.37 3.64
CA CYS A 135 8.27 18.59 4.20
C CYS A 135 9.49 19.52 4.38
N ALA A 136 9.43 20.37 5.41
CA ALA A 136 10.47 21.30 5.86
C ALA A 136 10.56 21.26 7.39
N GLU A 137 11.65 21.78 7.97
CA GLU A 137 11.81 21.84 9.43
C GLU A 137 10.55 22.43 10.09
N THR A 138 9.95 21.66 10.99
CA THR A 138 8.67 22.02 11.63
C THR A 138 8.70 21.58 13.08
N ALA A 139 8.37 22.50 13.99
CA ALA A 139 8.18 22.22 15.40
C ALA A 139 6.70 21.99 15.70
N PHE A 140 6.36 20.82 16.23
CA PHE A 140 5.00 20.45 16.62
C PHE A 140 4.83 20.59 18.14
N PRO A 141 3.81 21.31 18.64
CA PRO A 141 3.51 21.34 20.08
C PRO A 141 3.29 19.92 20.61
N ASN A 142 4.02 19.53 21.65
CA ASN A 142 4.00 18.17 22.21
C ASN A 142 3.77 18.21 23.73
N PRO A 143 2.65 18.80 24.20
CA PRO A 143 2.41 19.01 25.63
C PRO A 143 2.41 17.69 26.40
N GLY A 144 3.33 17.55 27.36
CA GLY A 144 3.50 16.33 28.16
C GLY A 144 4.35 15.24 27.49
N GLY A 145 4.76 15.43 26.23
CA GLY A 145 5.73 14.58 25.54
C GLY A 145 7.17 15.07 25.70
N LYS A 146 8.13 14.29 25.18
CA LYS A 146 9.56 14.67 25.14
C LYS A 146 10.16 14.31 23.78
N PRO A 147 10.85 15.24 23.08
CA PRO A 147 10.98 16.68 23.39
C PRO A 147 9.66 17.45 23.17
N ASP A 148 9.54 18.63 23.78
CA ASP A 148 8.45 19.58 23.55
C ASP A 148 9.07 20.97 23.24
N PRO A 149 8.93 21.51 22.02
CA PRO A 149 8.20 20.91 20.89
C PRO A 149 8.90 19.67 20.31
N TYR A 150 8.13 18.83 19.62
CA TYR A 150 8.67 17.72 18.86
C TYR A 150 9.08 18.19 17.46
N VAL A 151 10.33 17.95 17.08
CA VAL A 151 10.90 18.33 15.77
C VAL A 151 11.36 17.05 15.06
N PRO A 152 10.56 16.46 14.16
CA PRO A 152 10.95 15.28 13.40
C PRO A 152 11.93 15.62 12.28
N SER A 153 12.94 14.78 12.06
CA SER A 153 13.79 14.81 10.86
C SER A 153 13.46 13.65 9.92
N ASP A 154 13.76 13.85 8.63
CA ASP A 154 13.68 12.77 7.64
C ASP A 154 14.97 11.95 7.60
N TYR A 155 14.93 10.81 6.91
CA TYR A 155 16.10 9.94 6.79
C TYR A 155 17.34 10.69 6.28
N GLY A 156 18.45 10.58 7.02
CA GLY A 156 19.70 11.27 6.73
C GLY A 156 19.77 12.72 7.22
N ASP A 157 18.86 13.13 8.13
CA ASP A 157 18.74 14.48 8.70
C ASP A 157 18.57 15.57 7.63
N ARG A 158 17.80 15.24 6.59
CA ARG A 158 17.50 16.15 5.48
C ARG A 158 16.02 16.49 5.46
N TYR A 159 15.71 17.59 4.81
CA TYR A 159 14.35 17.98 4.46
C TYR A 159 14.25 18.10 2.95
N HIS A 160 13.06 17.88 2.40
CA HIS A 160 12.80 18.12 0.98
C HIS A 160 12.67 19.62 0.68
N ASN A 161 12.37 20.44 1.70
CA ASN A 161 12.23 21.91 1.63
C ASN A 161 11.23 22.37 0.57
N ARG A 162 10.17 21.58 0.37
CA ARG A 162 9.04 21.88 -0.51
C ARG A 162 7.78 21.15 -0.06
N ALA A 163 6.66 21.52 -0.66
CA ALA A 163 5.44 20.74 -0.57
C ALA A 163 5.61 19.40 -1.31
N LEU A 164 5.17 18.32 -0.66
CA LEU A 164 5.05 16.99 -1.24
C LEU A 164 3.58 16.63 -1.30
N ARG A 165 3.14 16.03 -2.40
CA ARG A 165 1.81 15.43 -2.47
C ARG A 165 1.74 14.24 -1.52
N ILE A 166 0.57 13.91 -0.99
CA ILE A 166 0.40 12.76 -0.10
C ILE A 166 0.90 11.46 -0.76
N ARG A 167 0.64 11.27 -2.06
CA ARG A 167 1.25 10.19 -2.85
C ARG A 167 2.77 10.16 -2.72
N GLU A 168 3.41 11.26 -3.09
CA GLU A 168 4.86 11.38 -3.08
C GLU A 168 5.43 11.18 -1.67
N ALA A 169 4.81 11.80 -0.65
CA ALA A 169 5.20 11.68 0.74
C ALA A 169 5.14 10.23 1.26
N LEU A 170 4.21 9.41 0.75
CA LEU A 170 4.16 7.97 1.03
C LEU A 170 5.27 7.21 0.28
N GLU A 171 5.47 7.51 -1.00
CA GLU A 171 6.44 6.85 -1.89
C GLU A 171 7.88 7.04 -1.42
N VAL A 172 8.26 8.28 -1.08
CA VAL A 172 9.57 8.63 -0.50
C VAL A 172 9.62 8.45 1.02
N SER A 173 8.47 8.17 1.63
CA SER A 173 8.33 7.92 3.07
C SER A 173 8.78 9.08 3.95
N CYS A 174 8.50 10.35 3.59
CA CYS A 174 8.90 11.54 4.37
C CYS A 174 8.33 11.48 5.80
N ASN A 175 9.18 11.64 6.82
CA ASN A 175 8.78 11.63 8.24
C ASN A 175 8.01 12.88 8.64
N VAL A 176 8.45 14.05 8.18
CA VAL A 176 7.82 15.33 8.52
C VAL A 176 6.37 15.39 8.04
N ALA A 177 6.12 14.98 6.80
CA ALA A 177 4.77 14.92 6.23
C ALA A 177 3.86 13.94 7.00
N ALA A 178 4.39 12.79 7.44
CA ALA A 178 3.65 11.82 8.25
C ALA A 178 3.26 12.39 9.63
N VAL A 179 4.17 13.06 10.32
CA VAL A 179 3.86 13.71 11.61
C VAL A 179 2.86 14.84 11.41
N ARG A 180 3.06 15.68 10.38
CA ARG A 180 2.15 16.78 10.02
C ARG A 180 0.73 16.29 9.81
N ILE A 181 0.53 15.32 8.92
CA ILE A 181 -0.82 14.82 8.65
C ILE A 181 -1.43 14.13 9.87
N GLY A 182 -0.62 13.43 10.68
CA GLY A 182 -1.09 12.83 11.93
C GLY A 182 -1.60 13.86 12.94
N VAL A 183 -0.93 15.02 13.03
CA VAL A 183 -1.34 16.14 13.89
C VAL A 183 -2.58 16.85 13.34
N GLU A 184 -2.58 17.19 12.05
CA GLU A 184 -3.67 17.94 11.40
C GLU A 184 -4.97 17.13 11.35
N MET A 185 -4.89 15.84 11.01
CA MET A 185 -6.04 14.94 10.97
C MET A 185 -6.56 14.59 12.36
N GLY A 186 -5.65 14.36 13.32
CA GLY A 186 -5.90 13.73 14.61
C GLY A 186 -5.50 12.25 14.64
N LEU A 187 -4.68 11.86 15.63
CA LEU A 187 -4.15 10.49 15.76
C LEU A 187 -5.19 9.45 16.22
N ASP A 188 -6.31 9.90 16.77
CA ASP A 188 -7.47 9.06 17.10
C ASP A 188 -8.07 8.40 15.85
N LYS A 189 -8.19 9.12 14.74
CA LYS A 189 -8.64 8.56 13.45
C LYS A 189 -7.68 7.52 12.90
N TYR A 190 -6.38 7.77 13.01
CA TYR A 190 -5.36 6.80 12.62
C TYR A 190 -5.46 5.51 13.45
N LEU A 191 -5.59 5.63 14.77
CA LEU A 191 -5.74 4.48 15.68
C LEU A 191 -7.05 3.72 15.43
N ALA A 192 -8.15 4.43 15.19
CA ALA A 192 -9.44 3.85 14.86
C ALA A 192 -9.38 3.04 13.55
N LEU A 193 -8.75 3.60 12.50
CA LEU A 193 -8.56 2.88 11.24
C LEU A 193 -7.67 1.64 11.44
N ALA A 194 -6.55 1.77 12.14
CA ALA A 194 -5.65 0.62 12.36
C ALA A 194 -6.36 -0.53 13.10
N ALA A 195 -7.18 -0.21 14.11
CA ALA A 195 -8.01 -1.19 14.81
C ALA A 195 -9.11 -1.79 13.93
N ARG A 196 -9.67 -1.01 13.00
CA ARG A 196 -10.67 -1.48 12.04
C ARG A 196 -10.06 -2.43 11.00
N LEU A 197 -8.89 -2.10 10.45
CA LEU A 197 -8.17 -2.94 9.49
C LEU A 197 -7.66 -4.24 10.11
N ASN A 198 -7.23 -4.21 11.38
CA ASN A 198 -6.83 -5.38 12.14
C ASN A 198 -7.29 -5.27 13.61
N PRO A 199 -8.35 -6.00 14.02
CA PRO A 199 -8.87 -5.98 15.39
C PRO A 199 -7.86 -6.34 16.48
N ARG A 200 -6.75 -7.03 16.14
CA ARG A 200 -5.65 -7.29 17.10
C ARG A 200 -4.91 -6.02 17.53
N LEU A 201 -5.08 -4.93 16.80
CA LEU A 201 -4.53 -3.60 17.11
C LEU A 201 -5.48 -2.75 17.96
N ALA A 202 -6.73 -3.18 18.13
CA ALA A 202 -7.67 -2.54 19.05
C ALA A 202 -7.13 -2.59 20.50
N GLN A 203 -7.69 -1.74 21.38
CA GLN A 203 -7.30 -1.58 22.80
C GLN A 203 -6.01 -0.79 23.05
N ASN A 204 -5.67 0.20 22.21
CA ASN A 204 -4.44 1.01 22.34
C ASN A 204 -3.15 0.16 22.23
N ASN A 205 -3.22 -1.00 21.57
CA ASN A 205 -2.13 -1.96 21.49
C ASN A 205 -0.92 -1.47 20.67
N ILE A 206 -1.11 -0.40 19.88
CA ILE A 206 -0.11 0.19 18.99
C ILE A 206 0.29 1.62 19.39
N GLY A 207 -0.41 2.27 20.33
CA GLY A 207 -0.05 3.62 20.75
C GLY A 207 -1.15 4.40 21.45
N ASN A 208 -0.80 5.63 21.81
CA ASN A 208 -1.66 6.62 22.45
C ASN A 208 -1.74 7.86 21.53
N PRO A 209 -2.92 8.49 21.34
CA PRO A 209 -3.05 9.73 20.57
C PRO A 209 -2.15 10.89 21.02
N ALA A 210 -1.67 10.89 22.26
CA ALA A 210 -0.72 11.89 22.76
C ALA A 210 0.73 11.69 22.24
N HIS A 211 1.04 10.58 21.57
CA HIS A 211 2.40 10.25 21.15
C HIS A 211 2.64 10.66 19.70
N LEU A 212 3.23 11.84 19.47
CA LEU A 212 3.46 12.39 18.12
C LEU A 212 4.44 11.61 17.24
N GLN A 213 5.17 10.63 17.79
CA GLN A 213 6.02 9.72 17.01
C GLN A 213 5.24 8.57 16.38
N LEU A 214 3.98 8.37 16.79
CA LEU A 214 3.15 7.27 16.31
C LEU A 214 2.99 7.21 14.77
N PRO A 215 2.85 8.34 14.04
CA PRO A 215 2.87 8.36 12.57
C PRO A 215 4.13 7.80 11.92
N LEU A 216 5.25 7.76 12.65
CA LEU A 216 6.51 7.23 12.14
C LEU A 216 6.58 5.71 12.24
N GLY A 217 5.77 5.10 13.11
CA GLY A 217 5.69 3.66 13.30
C GLY A 217 5.32 3.25 14.74
N PRO A 218 4.30 2.39 14.93
CA PRO A 218 4.00 1.82 16.23
C PRO A 218 4.89 0.61 16.57
N MET A 219 4.85 0.20 17.84
CA MET A 219 5.30 -1.14 18.26
C MET A 219 4.23 -2.18 17.85
N ALA A 220 4.57 -3.07 16.93
CA ALA A 220 3.65 -4.10 16.43
C ALA A 220 4.42 -5.37 16.04
N SER A 221 3.69 -6.47 15.80
CA SER A 221 4.28 -7.71 15.33
C SER A 221 4.28 -7.82 13.80
N PRO A 222 5.20 -8.59 13.19
CA PRO A 222 5.17 -8.87 11.75
C PRO A 222 3.83 -9.44 11.28
N MET A 223 3.19 -10.30 12.08
CA MET A 223 1.84 -10.82 11.79
C MET A 223 0.80 -9.70 11.80
N ASN A 224 0.84 -8.79 12.78
CA ASN A 224 -0.10 -7.66 12.82
C ASN A 224 0.08 -6.72 11.63
N LEU A 225 1.33 -6.47 11.20
CA LEU A 225 1.63 -5.68 10.01
C LEU A 225 1.14 -6.40 8.74
N THR A 226 1.31 -7.71 8.63
CA THR A 226 0.80 -8.49 7.49
C THR A 226 -0.72 -8.37 7.40
N LEU A 227 -1.43 -8.55 8.52
CA LEU A 227 -2.90 -8.51 8.55
C LEU A 227 -3.47 -7.12 8.24
N VAL A 228 -2.82 -6.03 8.67
CA VAL A 228 -3.33 -4.66 8.40
C VAL A 228 -3.24 -4.29 6.92
N TYR A 229 -2.42 -5.01 6.14
CA TYR A 229 -2.30 -4.82 4.69
C TYR A 229 -3.22 -5.74 3.86
N ALA A 230 -3.84 -6.76 4.46
CA ALA A 230 -4.77 -7.65 3.76
C ALA A 230 -5.97 -6.94 3.11
N PRO A 231 -6.59 -5.92 3.76
CA PRO A 231 -7.69 -5.17 3.12
C PRO A 231 -7.29 -4.47 1.82
N PHE A 232 -6.03 -4.05 1.65
CA PHE A 232 -5.59 -3.42 0.40
C PHE A 232 -5.48 -4.45 -0.73
N ALA A 233 -5.06 -5.68 -0.42
CA ALA A 233 -4.91 -6.76 -1.38
C ALA A 233 -6.25 -7.37 -1.84
N ASN A 234 -7.24 -7.45 -0.94
CA ASN A 234 -8.47 -8.22 -1.17
C ASN A 234 -9.73 -7.37 -1.41
N GLY A 235 -9.57 -6.08 -1.72
CA GLY A 235 -10.69 -5.17 -2.00
C GLY A 235 -11.46 -4.67 -0.77
N GLY A 236 -10.80 -4.60 0.39
CA GLY A 236 -11.28 -3.84 1.55
C GLY A 236 -11.74 -4.67 2.75
N TYR A 237 -11.30 -5.91 2.87
CA TYR A 237 -11.76 -6.81 3.92
C TYR A 237 -10.65 -7.22 4.90
N SER A 238 -10.91 -7.16 6.19
CA SER A 238 -10.02 -7.72 7.21
C SER A 238 -10.21 -9.23 7.30
N VAL A 239 -9.15 -9.95 7.63
CA VAL A 239 -9.13 -11.40 7.84
C VAL A 239 -8.53 -11.77 9.19
N GLU A 240 -8.88 -12.95 9.73
CA GLU A 240 -8.23 -13.53 10.91
C GLU A 240 -7.21 -14.59 10.50
N PRO A 241 -6.01 -14.61 11.10
CA PRO A 241 -4.98 -15.59 10.76
C PRO A 241 -5.34 -16.98 11.29
N TYR A 242 -5.19 -18.02 10.47
CA TYR A 242 -5.37 -19.42 10.87
C TYR A 242 -4.40 -20.33 10.10
N ALA A 243 -4.09 -21.48 10.68
CA ALA A 243 -3.16 -22.48 10.14
C ALA A 243 -3.83 -23.84 9.87
N VAL A 244 -4.94 -24.16 10.56
CA VAL A 244 -5.62 -25.45 10.46
C VAL A 244 -6.92 -25.28 9.67
N THR A 245 -7.07 -25.98 8.56
CA THR A 245 -8.28 -25.93 7.72
C THR A 245 -9.30 -26.97 8.16
N GLU A 246 -8.86 -28.18 8.49
CA GLU A 246 -9.71 -29.30 8.86
C GLU A 246 -8.97 -30.28 9.78
N VAL A 247 -9.69 -30.88 10.73
CA VAL A 247 -9.20 -32.00 11.54
C VAL A 247 -10.18 -33.16 11.42
N ARG A 248 -9.66 -34.33 11.08
CA ARG A 248 -10.41 -35.61 11.04
C ARG A 248 -9.87 -36.59 12.07
N ASP A 249 -10.76 -37.44 12.58
CA ASP A 249 -10.36 -38.59 13.38
C ASP A 249 -9.74 -39.71 12.51
N ARG A 250 -9.36 -40.81 13.16
CA ARG A 250 -8.76 -41.99 12.52
C ARG A 250 -9.67 -42.69 11.51
N ASP A 251 -10.98 -42.51 11.65
CA ASP A 251 -12.02 -43.13 10.82
C ASP A 251 -12.44 -42.18 9.68
N GLY A 252 -11.86 -40.97 9.63
CA GLY A 252 -12.09 -39.96 8.60
C GLY A 252 -13.24 -39.00 8.90
N ALA A 253 -13.87 -39.08 10.09
CA ALA A 253 -14.93 -38.17 10.48
C ALA A 253 -14.36 -36.79 10.83
N VAL A 254 -15.01 -35.73 10.34
CA VAL A 254 -14.58 -34.34 10.58
C VAL A 254 -14.90 -33.93 12.02
N ILE A 255 -13.88 -33.57 12.78
CA ILE A 255 -13.98 -33.02 14.14
C ILE A 255 -14.05 -31.50 14.10
N TYR A 256 -13.28 -30.88 13.20
CA TYR A 256 -13.19 -29.44 13.06
C TYR A 256 -13.03 -29.07 11.58
N GLN A 257 -13.71 -27.99 11.19
CA GLN A 257 -13.56 -27.32 9.91
C GLN A 257 -13.45 -25.82 10.18
N ALA A 258 -12.42 -25.17 9.62
CA ALA A 258 -12.26 -23.73 9.74
C ALA A 258 -13.33 -22.98 8.94
N TRP A 259 -13.80 -21.87 9.53
CA TRP A 259 -14.69 -20.91 8.89
C TRP A 259 -13.96 -19.56 8.86
N PRO A 260 -13.19 -19.28 7.79
CA PRO A 260 -12.40 -18.04 7.70
C PRO A 260 -13.30 -16.81 7.88
N LYS A 261 -12.93 -15.94 8.83
CA LYS A 261 -13.71 -14.73 9.11
C LYS A 261 -13.20 -13.59 8.25
N ARG A 262 -14.13 -12.99 7.51
CA ARG A 262 -13.88 -11.83 6.66
C ARG A 262 -14.89 -10.73 6.98
N GLN A 263 -14.42 -9.50 7.16
CA GLN A 263 -15.28 -8.36 7.49
C GLN A 263 -14.96 -7.17 6.57
N PRO A 264 -15.95 -6.48 5.99
CA PRO A 264 -15.70 -5.27 5.22
C PRO A 264 -15.26 -4.14 6.15
N VAL A 265 -14.10 -3.55 5.88
CA VAL A 265 -13.44 -2.57 6.77
C VAL A 265 -12.92 -1.33 6.05
N LEU A 266 -12.83 -1.39 4.72
CA LEU A 266 -12.34 -0.31 3.87
C LEU A 266 -13.16 -0.28 2.57
N ASP A 267 -13.45 0.91 2.07
CA ASP A 267 -14.09 1.08 0.77
C ASP A 267 -13.18 0.53 -0.36
N PRO A 268 -13.70 -0.24 -1.34
CA PRO A 268 -12.87 -0.83 -2.38
C PRO A 268 -12.17 0.21 -3.27
N GLN A 269 -12.79 1.37 -3.52
CA GLN A 269 -12.18 2.46 -4.29
C GLN A 269 -11.00 3.05 -3.51
N LEU A 270 -11.17 3.27 -2.22
CA LEU A 270 -10.09 3.76 -1.36
C LEU A 270 -8.97 2.73 -1.23
N ALA A 271 -9.31 1.45 -1.06
CA ALA A 271 -8.33 0.36 -1.04
C ALA A 271 -7.48 0.33 -2.32
N TYR A 272 -8.11 0.53 -3.48
CA TYR A 272 -7.43 0.61 -4.77
C TYR A 272 -6.55 1.86 -4.90
N ILE A 273 -7.05 3.05 -4.54
CA ILE A 273 -6.26 4.30 -4.61
C ILE A 273 -5.01 4.20 -3.74
N VAL A 274 -5.14 3.71 -2.50
CA VAL A 274 -3.99 3.52 -1.60
C VAL A 274 -3.05 2.45 -2.15
N THR A 275 -3.57 1.36 -2.70
CA THR A 275 -2.75 0.35 -3.39
C THR A 275 -1.95 0.97 -4.52
N HIS A 276 -2.58 1.80 -5.36
CA HIS A 276 -1.92 2.53 -6.44
C HIS A 276 -0.85 3.51 -5.93
N MET A 277 -1.01 4.10 -4.74
CA MET A 277 0.04 4.87 -4.06
C MET A 277 1.20 3.97 -3.59
N LEU A 278 0.88 2.81 -3.01
CA LEU A 278 1.87 1.86 -2.50
C LEU A 278 2.67 1.16 -3.61
N LYS A 279 2.15 1.10 -4.84
CA LYS A 279 2.91 0.66 -6.03
C LYS A 279 4.11 1.59 -6.30
N GLY A 280 4.03 2.88 -5.98
CA GLY A 280 5.12 3.84 -6.21
C GLY A 280 6.26 3.78 -5.20
N VAL A 281 6.13 3.00 -4.11
CA VAL A 281 7.11 2.98 -3.03
C VAL A 281 8.46 2.42 -3.49
N GLN A 282 9.55 3.07 -3.06
CA GLN A 282 10.90 2.61 -3.35
C GLN A 282 11.11 1.16 -2.87
N GLY A 283 11.63 0.32 -3.76
CA GLY A 283 11.86 -1.11 -3.51
C GLY A 283 10.86 -2.02 -4.21
N ILE A 284 9.64 -1.53 -4.51
CA ILE A 284 8.59 -2.31 -5.20
C ILE A 284 8.15 -1.71 -6.54
N SER A 285 8.41 -0.43 -6.80
CA SER A 285 7.91 0.30 -7.98
C SER A 285 8.27 -0.24 -9.36
N GLN A 286 9.16 -1.22 -9.44
CA GLN A 286 9.52 -1.91 -10.68
C GLN A 286 8.75 -3.23 -10.88
N ILE A 287 7.84 -3.59 -9.96
CA ILE A 287 7.04 -4.82 -10.02
C ILE A 287 5.58 -4.44 -10.26
N PRO A 288 5.07 -4.56 -11.51
CA PRO A 288 3.76 -4.04 -11.88
C PRO A 288 2.60 -4.61 -11.07
N TYR A 289 2.67 -5.89 -10.69
CA TYR A 289 1.60 -6.61 -10.00
C TYR A 289 1.70 -6.55 -8.47
N ALA A 290 2.63 -5.76 -7.92
CA ALA A 290 2.89 -5.72 -6.48
C ALA A 290 2.88 -4.30 -5.92
N ALA A 291 2.46 -4.19 -4.66
CA ALA A 291 2.48 -2.97 -3.88
C ALA A 291 3.10 -3.26 -2.51
N GLY A 292 3.58 -2.25 -1.79
CA GLY A 292 4.15 -2.49 -0.47
C GLY A 292 4.67 -1.26 0.22
N LYS A 293 5.17 -1.45 1.44
CA LYS A 293 5.74 -0.39 2.25
C LYS A 293 7.00 -0.82 2.99
N THR A 294 8.03 0.03 2.87
CA THR A 294 9.26 -0.02 3.65
C THR A 294 9.07 0.48 5.07
N GLY A 295 9.69 -0.18 6.04
CA GLY A 295 9.78 0.26 7.42
C GLY A 295 11.21 0.15 7.94
N THR A 296 11.79 1.28 8.33
CA THR A 296 13.07 1.33 9.04
C THR A 296 12.81 2.05 10.36
N SER A 297 13.18 1.45 11.49
CA SER A 297 13.17 2.11 12.79
C SER A 297 14.58 2.48 13.16
N ASP A 298 14.91 3.71 13.56
CA ASP A 298 16.20 4.21 14.13
C ASP A 298 17.43 3.36 13.82
N ASN A 299 17.56 2.91 12.57
CA ASN A 299 18.58 1.98 12.10
C ASN A 299 18.71 0.63 12.84
N ARG A 300 17.70 0.10 13.52
CA ARG A 300 17.79 -1.17 14.30
C ARG A 300 17.00 -2.35 13.72
N ASN A 301 15.81 -2.07 13.20
CA ASN A 301 14.96 -3.06 12.56
C ASN A 301 14.67 -2.61 11.14
N THR A 302 14.60 -3.57 10.24
CA THR A 302 14.29 -3.37 8.84
C THR A 302 13.18 -4.33 8.44
N VAL A 303 12.09 -3.77 7.92
CA VAL A 303 10.90 -4.52 7.57
C VAL A 303 10.36 -4.05 6.23
N PHE A 304 9.81 -4.98 5.49
CA PHE A 304 9.06 -4.69 4.29
C PHE A 304 7.80 -5.56 4.29
N VAL A 305 6.65 -4.91 4.13
CA VAL A 305 5.39 -5.57 3.85
C VAL A 305 5.05 -5.33 2.40
N GLY A 306 4.82 -6.40 1.65
CA GLY A 306 4.42 -6.34 0.25
C GLY A 306 3.25 -7.28 0.01
N PHE A 307 2.48 -6.96 -1.01
CA PHE A 307 1.30 -7.73 -1.38
C PHE A 307 1.03 -7.68 -2.88
N THR A 308 0.32 -8.71 -3.32
CA THR A 308 -0.26 -8.88 -4.66
C THR A 308 -1.75 -9.19 -4.47
N THR A 309 -2.45 -9.63 -5.52
CA THR A 309 -3.83 -10.15 -5.40
C THR A 309 -3.92 -11.45 -4.60
N ASP A 310 -2.83 -12.23 -4.55
CA ASP A 310 -2.88 -13.61 -4.03
C ASP A 310 -2.17 -13.77 -2.68
N ILE A 311 -1.27 -12.85 -2.33
CA ILE A 311 -0.48 -12.94 -1.10
C ILE A 311 -0.29 -11.58 -0.43
N VAL A 312 -0.20 -11.59 0.89
CA VAL A 312 0.41 -10.51 1.67
C VAL A 312 1.53 -11.11 2.49
N ALA A 313 2.73 -10.55 2.40
CA ALA A 313 3.87 -11.05 3.14
C ALA A 313 4.73 -9.95 3.74
N THR A 314 5.27 -10.22 4.93
CA THR A 314 6.19 -9.36 5.66
C THR A 314 7.53 -10.06 5.83
N ALA A 315 8.60 -9.41 5.36
CA ALA A 315 9.99 -9.78 5.65
C ALA A 315 10.53 -8.85 6.74
N PHE A 316 11.00 -9.40 7.85
CA PHE A 316 11.55 -8.67 8.99
C PHE A 316 12.97 -9.16 9.32
N PHE A 317 13.88 -8.22 9.54
CA PHE A 317 15.20 -8.46 10.10
C PHE A 317 15.47 -7.44 11.22
N GLY A 318 16.02 -7.90 12.34
CA GLY A 318 16.19 -7.06 13.53
C GLY A 318 16.79 -7.83 14.69
N PHE A 319 16.49 -7.41 15.91
CA PHE A 319 17.03 -7.99 17.14
C PHE A 319 15.91 -8.29 18.14
N ASP A 320 16.06 -9.38 18.89
CA ASP A 320 15.12 -9.67 19.98
C ASP A 320 15.36 -8.77 21.20
N THR A 321 16.61 -8.38 21.44
CA THR A 321 17.00 -7.54 22.58
C THR A 321 17.49 -6.16 22.09
N PRO A 322 16.93 -5.05 22.60
CA PRO A 322 17.34 -3.70 22.17
C PRO A 322 18.80 -3.35 22.45
N ALA A 323 19.43 -4.00 23.44
CA ALA A 323 20.82 -3.76 23.84
C ALA A 323 21.85 -4.31 22.83
N GLU A 324 21.47 -5.32 22.05
CA GLU A 324 22.33 -5.93 21.02
C GLU A 324 22.16 -5.26 19.65
N ALA A 325 21.22 -4.32 19.54
CA ALA A 325 20.80 -3.77 18.26
C ALA A 325 21.89 -2.91 17.61
N SER A 326 22.27 -3.29 16.40
CA SER A 326 23.15 -2.53 15.50
C SER A 326 22.45 -2.20 14.19
N PHE A 327 23.14 -1.50 13.28
CA PHE A 327 22.59 -1.25 11.94
C PHE A 327 22.45 -2.54 11.13
N VAL A 328 21.22 -2.87 10.73
CA VAL A 328 20.92 -4.01 9.83
C VAL A 328 21.00 -3.61 8.35
N GLY A 329 20.72 -2.33 8.05
CA GLY A 329 20.56 -1.83 6.68
C GLY A 329 19.18 -1.22 6.43
N SER A 330 19.03 -0.48 5.33
CA SER A 330 17.75 0.12 4.96
C SER A 330 16.72 -0.93 4.54
N ALA A 331 15.43 -0.67 4.76
CA ALA A 331 14.34 -1.54 4.28
C ALA A 331 14.37 -1.77 2.76
N ALA A 332 14.70 -0.74 1.98
CA ALA A 332 14.84 -0.87 0.53
C ALA A 332 16.03 -1.74 0.11
N GLY A 333 17.09 -1.83 0.94
CA GLY A 333 18.30 -2.60 0.64
C GLY A 333 18.30 -4.02 1.21
N VAL A 334 17.50 -4.30 2.25
CA VAL A 334 17.53 -5.58 2.97
C VAL A 334 16.20 -6.32 2.89
N ALA A 335 15.13 -5.74 3.45
CA ALA A 335 13.85 -6.41 3.60
C ALA A 335 13.04 -6.47 2.30
N ALA A 336 13.01 -5.39 1.51
CA ALA A 336 12.31 -5.38 0.23
C ALA A 336 12.91 -6.38 -0.77
N PRO A 337 14.25 -6.47 -0.92
CA PRO A 337 14.86 -7.51 -1.76
C PRO A 337 14.54 -8.94 -1.31
N ALA A 338 14.44 -9.20 -0.01
CA ALA A 338 13.98 -10.51 0.50
C ALA A 338 12.56 -10.83 0.02
N TRP A 339 11.64 -9.88 0.17
CA TRP A 339 10.26 -10.05 -0.30
C TRP A 339 10.19 -10.28 -1.82
N ARG A 340 10.98 -9.55 -2.62
CA ARG A 340 10.99 -9.71 -4.08
C ARG A 340 11.53 -11.06 -4.51
N GLU A 341 12.58 -11.56 -3.88
CA GLU A 341 13.13 -12.89 -4.16
C GLU A 341 12.13 -13.98 -3.79
N PHE A 342 11.44 -13.83 -2.65
CA PHE A 342 10.35 -14.72 -2.28
C PHE A 342 9.26 -14.73 -3.35
N ALA A 343 8.79 -13.55 -3.78
CA ALA A 343 7.76 -13.45 -4.80
C ALA A 343 8.21 -14.05 -6.14
N ALA A 344 9.46 -13.83 -6.56
CA ALA A 344 10.02 -14.41 -7.78
C ALA A 344 10.10 -15.95 -7.70
N LEU A 345 10.50 -16.50 -6.56
CA LEU A 345 10.52 -17.95 -6.35
C LEU A 345 9.13 -18.56 -6.26
N TYR A 346 8.18 -17.88 -5.62
CA TYR A 346 6.82 -18.35 -5.44
C TYR A 346 6.02 -18.35 -6.74
N TYR A 347 6.11 -17.28 -7.52
CA TYR A 347 5.37 -17.13 -8.78
C TYR A 347 6.08 -17.77 -9.98
N GLY A 348 7.41 -17.87 -9.96
CA GLY A 348 8.18 -18.36 -11.11
C GLY A 348 7.82 -17.62 -12.39
N GLU A 349 7.39 -18.35 -13.41
CA GLU A 349 6.97 -17.82 -14.71
C GLU A 349 5.49 -17.39 -14.76
N SER A 350 4.75 -17.56 -13.67
CA SER A 350 3.31 -17.27 -13.58
C SER A 350 3.03 -16.18 -12.54
N PRO A 351 3.38 -14.90 -12.85
CA PRO A 351 3.05 -13.78 -11.98
C PRO A 351 1.52 -13.62 -11.85
N PRO A 352 1.06 -13.05 -10.73
CA PRO A 352 -0.36 -12.82 -10.52
C PRO A 352 -0.89 -11.71 -11.44
N HIS A 353 -2.20 -11.59 -11.52
CA HIS A 353 -2.82 -10.46 -12.18
C HIS A 353 -2.56 -9.16 -11.42
N ASP A 354 -2.61 -8.03 -12.13
CA ASP A 354 -2.57 -6.72 -11.48
C ASP A 354 -3.89 -6.43 -10.75
N PHE A 355 -3.86 -5.47 -9.83
CA PHE A 355 -5.01 -5.05 -9.05
C PHE A 355 -6.13 -4.52 -9.96
N VAL A 356 -7.35 -5.01 -9.75
CA VAL A 356 -8.52 -4.61 -10.54
C VAL A 356 -9.08 -3.29 -10.02
N ARG A 357 -9.21 -2.31 -10.91
CA ARG A 357 -9.81 -1.01 -10.59
C ARG A 357 -11.32 -1.14 -10.37
N PRO A 358 -11.86 -0.76 -9.21
CA PRO A 358 -13.30 -0.71 -9.01
C PRO A 358 -13.94 0.46 -9.77
N PRO A 359 -15.23 0.37 -10.13
CA PRO A 359 -15.94 1.45 -10.81
C PRO A 359 -16.05 2.71 -9.94
N GLY A 360 -16.28 3.86 -10.57
CA GLY A 360 -16.55 5.14 -9.90
C GLY A 360 -15.31 5.91 -9.44
N ILE A 361 -14.10 5.39 -9.61
CA ILE A 361 -12.87 6.17 -9.36
C ILE A 361 -12.74 7.25 -10.44
N GLU A 362 -12.59 8.49 -10.00
CA GLU A 362 -12.36 9.65 -10.88
C GLU A 362 -10.86 9.80 -11.19
N GLU A 363 -10.56 10.44 -12.32
CA GLU A 363 -9.20 10.83 -12.70
C GLU A 363 -9.14 12.31 -13.01
N ALA A 364 -8.03 12.94 -12.61
CA ALA A 364 -7.72 14.29 -13.04
C ALA A 364 -6.21 14.46 -13.24
N VAL A 365 -5.85 15.30 -14.22
CA VAL A 365 -4.46 15.74 -14.40
C VAL A 365 -4.22 16.92 -13.47
N VAL A 366 -3.28 16.74 -12.55
CA VAL A 366 -3.03 17.68 -11.44
C VAL A 366 -1.59 18.17 -11.43
N CYS A 367 -1.41 19.40 -10.96
CA CYS A 367 -0.11 20.05 -10.85
C CYS A 367 0.76 19.34 -9.80
N SER A 368 2.03 19.09 -10.14
CA SER A 368 3.03 18.46 -9.26
C SER A 368 3.27 19.20 -7.95
N VAL A 369 3.08 20.52 -7.96
CA VAL A 369 3.36 21.42 -6.83
C VAL A 369 2.12 21.64 -5.96
N THR A 370 0.97 21.93 -6.56
CA THR A 370 -0.22 22.40 -5.83
C THR A 370 -1.28 21.33 -5.60
N GLY A 371 -1.26 20.23 -6.37
CA GLY A 371 -2.33 19.23 -6.32
C GLY A 371 -3.67 19.67 -6.93
N GLN A 372 -3.75 20.90 -7.45
CA GLN A 372 -4.90 21.44 -8.19
C GLN A 372 -4.88 20.99 -9.65
N LEU A 373 -5.97 21.20 -10.41
CA LEU A 373 -6.01 20.85 -11.83
C LEU A 373 -4.87 21.54 -12.59
N ALA A 374 -4.13 20.76 -13.39
CA ALA A 374 -2.95 21.25 -14.08
C ALA A 374 -3.31 22.26 -15.17
N THR A 375 -2.49 23.29 -15.31
CA THR A 375 -2.48 24.18 -16.47
C THR A 375 -1.30 23.80 -17.37
N TYR A 376 -1.29 24.31 -18.61
CA TYR A 376 -0.15 24.13 -19.53
C TYR A 376 1.15 24.81 -19.06
N LEU A 377 1.08 25.65 -18.02
CA LEU A 377 2.22 26.34 -17.43
C LEU A 377 2.77 25.61 -16.20
N CYS A 378 2.11 24.54 -15.74
CA CYS A 378 2.65 23.73 -14.65
C CYS A 378 3.99 23.12 -15.08
N PRO A 379 5.03 23.19 -14.23
CA PRO A 379 6.35 22.66 -14.57
C PRO A 379 6.31 21.14 -14.76
N ASP A 380 5.40 20.48 -14.04
CA ASP A 380 5.11 19.06 -14.19
C ASP A 380 3.65 18.77 -13.77
N SER A 381 3.08 17.71 -14.32
CA SER A 381 1.71 17.26 -14.06
C SER A 381 1.59 15.75 -14.16
N TYR A 382 0.66 15.17 -13.41
CA TYR A 382 0.44 13.73 -13.35
C TYR A 382 -1.06 13.45 -13.33
N THR A 383 -1.44 12.29 -13.86
CA THR A 383 -2.80 11.78 -13.67
C THR A 383 -2.89 11.18 -12.27
N GLU A 384 -3.89 11.60 -11.50
CA GLU A 384 -4.15 11.10 -10.16
C GLU A 384 -5.55 10.53 -10.03
N LEU A 385 -5.70 9.62 -9.08
CA LEU A 385 -6.94 8.93 -8.79
C LEU A 385 -7.66 9.56 -7.60
N PHE A 386 -8.97 9.70 -7.73
CA PHE A 386 -9.81 10.33 -6.73
C PHE A 386 -11.00 9.44 -6.37
N MET A 387 -11.41 9.52 -5.10
CA MET A 387 -12.72 9.04 -4.70
C MET A 387 -13.81 9.86 -5.41
N PRO A 388 -15.02 9.32 -5.61
CA PRO A 388 -16.12 10.07 -6.21
C PRO A 388 -16.30 11.45 -5.55
N ASP A 389 -16.50 12.48 -6.35
CA ASP A 389 -16.70 13.88 -5.93
C ASP A 389 -15.53 14.53 -5.16
N THR A 390 -14.34 13.91 -5.12
CA THR A 390 -13.16 14.46 -4.43
C THR A 390 -12.09 15.02 -5.36
N ALA A 391 -12.24 14.88 -6.69
CA ALA A 391 -11.33 15.49 -7.64
C ALA A 391 -11.32 17.03 -7.49
N PRO A 392 -10.15 17.69 -7.64
CA PRO A 392 -10.06 19.14 -7.56
C PRO A 392 -10.87 19.77 -8.69
N ARG A 393 -11.57 20.86 -8.37
CA ARG A 393 -12.39 21.63 -9.32
C ARG A 393 -11.72 22.93 -9.76
N GLU A 394 -10.68 23.34 -9.04
CA GLU A 394 -9.94 24.57 -9.31
C GLU A 394 -8.63 24.25 -10.04
N TYR A 395 -8.30 25.08 -11.03
CA TYR A 395 -7.01 25.07 -11.70
C TYR A 395 -5.90 25.63 -10.83
N CYS A 396 -4.68 25.18 -11.10
CA CYS A 396 -3.48 25.62 -10.41
C CYS A 396 -3.33 27.15 -10.48
N GLN A 397 -3.40 27.79 -9.32
CA GLN A 397 -3.29 29.25 -9.22
C GLN A 397 -1.83 29.72 -9.29
N GLU A 398 -0.88 28.93 -8.78
CA GLU A 398 0.56 29.26 -8.83
C GLU A 398 1.11 29.26 -10.26
N HIS A 399 0.60 28.36 -11.11
CA HIS A 399 0.98 28.25 -12.51
C HIS A 399 -0.16 28.72 -13.42
N ALA A 400 -0.91 29.73 -12.99
CA ALA A 400 -1.92 30.34 -13.83
C ALA A 400 -1.31 31.34 -14.83
N GLY A 401 -0.02 31.70 -14.72
CA GLY A 401 0.61 32.72 -15.58
C GLY A 401 0.05 34.12 -15.33
N GLU A 402 0.91 35.14 -15.36
CA GLU A 402 0.47 36.52 -15.22
C GLU A 402 -0.18 37.06 -16.49
N THR A 403 0.16 36.51 -17.66
CA THR A 403 -0.32 37.02 -18.94
C THR A 403 -0.89 35.91 -19.84
N ILE A 404 -1.81 36.32 -20.72
CA ILE A 404 -2.38 35.49 -21.76
C ILE A 404 -2.34 36.24 -23.09
N GLU A 405 -1.99 35.54 -24.17
CA GLU A 405 -2.15 36.08 -25.52
C GLU A 405 -3.64 36.08 -25.89
N ILE A 406 -4.17 37.25 -26.20
CA ILE A 406 -5.50 37.46 -26.76
C ILE A 406 -5.34 37.86 -28.23
N CYS A 407 -6.17 37.28 -29.09
CA CYS A 407 -6.27 37.70 -30.47
C CYS A 407 -7.13 38.97 -30.56
N GLN A 408 -6.54 40.09 -30.94
CA GLN A 408 -7.22 41.39 -31.01
C GLN A 408 -8.47 41.38 -31.91
N SER A 409 -8.48 40.58 -32.97
CA SER A 409 -9.63 40.50 -33.88
C SER A 409 -10.85 39.81 -33.28
N THR A 410 -10.65 38.92 -32.30
CA THR A 410 -11.74 38.14 -31.71
C THR A 410 -12.02 38.52 -30.25
N GLY A 411 -11.05 39.13 -29.56
CA GLY A 411 -11.13 39.40 -28.12
C GLY A 411 -10.99 38.13 -27.27
N LEU A 412 -10.54 37.02 -27.87
CA LEU A 412 -10.50 35.69 -27.27
C LEU A 412 -9.05 35.19 -27.22
N PRO A 413 -8.72 34.15 -26.42
CA PRO A 413 -7.36 33.61 -26.36
C PRO A 413 -6.83 33.30 -27.75
N ALA A 414 -5.59 33.72 -28.01
CA ALA A 414 -4.95 33.49 -29.30
C ALA A 414 -4.78 31.98 -29.51
N ASN A 415 -5.51 31.45 -30.49
CA ASN A 415 -5.33 30.09 -30.99
C ASN A 415 -4.30 30.11 -32.15
N PRO A 416 -3.89 28.93 -32.68
CA PRO A 416 -2.90 28.86 -33.76
C PRO A 416 -3.27 29.64 -35.03
N PHE A 417 -4.55 29.91 -35.27
CA PHE A 417 -5.06 30.63 -36.44
C PHE A 417 -5.05 32.16 -36.28
N CYS A 418 -4.81 32.68 -35.08
CA CYS A 418 -4.66 34.13 -34.90
C CYS A 418 -3.32 34.60 -35.48
N PRO A 419 -3.30 35.54 -36.44
CA PRO A 419 -2.07 36.14 -36.96
C PRO A 419 -1.20 36.72 -35.85
N GLN A 420 0.11 36.56 -35.96
CA GLN A 420 1.03 36.94 -34.89
C GLN A 420 0.99 38.45 -34.60
N GLU A 421 0.82 39.30 -35.62
CA GLU A 421 0.63 40.74 -35.44
C GLU A 421 -0.63 41.15 -34.67
N LEU A 422 -1.62 40.26 -34.55
CA LEU A 422 -2.87 40.50 -33.85
C LEU A 422 -2.88 39.90 -32.44
N ARG A 423 -1.77 39.28 -32.00
CA ARG A 423 -1.67 38.72 -30.65
C ARG A 423 -1.17 39.79 -29.70
N ILE A 424 -1.91 40.01 -28.62
CA ILE A 424 -1.49 40.88 -27.52
C ILE A 424 -1.42 40.10 -26.22
N SER A 425 -0.35 40.30 -25.47
CA SER A 425 -0.26 39.79 -24.11
C SER A 425 -0.99 40.74 -23.17
N VAL A 426 -2.03 40.24 -22.51
CA VAL A 426 -2.74 40.98 -21.45
C VAL A 426 -2.48 40.33 -20.11
N GLN A 427 -2.54 41.13 -19.04
CA GLN A 427 -2.55 40.61 -17.68
C GLN A 427 -3.81 39.77 -17.46
N ARG A 428 -3.63 38.56 -16.92
CA ARG A 428 -4.73 37.66 -16.59
C ARG A 428 -5.49 38.23 -15.41
N GLU A 429 -6.77 38.52 -15.63
CA GLU A 429 -7.68 38.86 -14.56
C GLU A 429 -8.29 37.60 -13.92
N ALA A 430 -8.78 37.74 -12.70
CA ALA A 430 -9.38 36.68 -11.89
C ALA A 430 -10.44 35.82 -12.60
N TRP A 431 -11.13 36.35 -13.59
CA TRP A 431 -12.18 35.66 -14.35
C TRP A 431 -11.65 34.90 -15.58
N MET A 432 -10.39 35.12 -15.99
CA MET A 432 -9.75 34.51 -17.18
C MET A 432 -9.13 33.13 -16.89
N ARG A 433 -9.46 32.48 -15.77
CA ARG A 433 -8.72 31.32 -15.23
C ARG A 433 -9.05 29.96 -15.88
N ASN A 434 -10.04 29.86 -16.78
CA ASN A 434 -10.56 28.60 -17.33
C ASN A 434 -10.61 28.56 -18.87
N LEU A 435 -9.53 28.92 -19.56
CA LEU A 435 -9.52 29.02 -21.04
C LEU A 435 -9.08 27.74 -21.78
N GLN A 436 -8.91 26.62 -21.07
CA GLN A 436 -8.45 25.36 -21.68
C GLN A 436 -9.45 24.75 -22.69
N CYS A 437 -10.75 25.08 -22.59
CA CYS A 437 -11.75 24.67 -23.58
C CYS A 437 -11.72 25.50 -24.88
N TRP A 438 -10.98 26.62 -24.92
CA TRP A 438 -10.97 27.54 -26.07
C TRP A 438 -9.86 27.27 -27.10
N LEU A 439 -8.81 26.56 -26.70
CA LEU A 439 -7.59 26.39 -27.51
C LEU A 439 -7.66 25.23 -28.51
N HIS A 440 -8.60 24.29 -28.36
CA HIS A 440 -8.63 23.08 -29.19
C HIS A 440 -9.41 23.20 -30.51
N GLY A 441 -10.28 24.21 -30.68
CA GLY A 441 -11.20 24.23 -31.83
C GLY A 441 -12.14 23.01 -31.86
N PRO A 442 -13.18 22.99 -32.69
CA PRO A 442 -13.95 21.75 -32.90
C PRO A 442 -13.03 20.66 -33.48
N PRO A 443 -13.26 19.37 -33.16
CA PRO A 443 -12.50 18.28 -33.78
C PRO A 443 -12.61 18.38 -35.31
N LEU A 444 -11.50 18.16 -36.01
CA LEU A 444 -11.54 18.00 -37.46
C LEU A 444 -12.38 16.76 -37.78
N GLU A 445 -13.57 16.95 -38.35
CA GLU A 445 -14.36 15.85 -38.89
C GLU A 445 -13.52 15.11 -39.95
N PRO A 446 -13.58 13.77 -40.01
CA PRO A 446 -13.00 13.04 -41.13
C PRO A 446 -13.62 13.57 -42.42
N ALA A 447 -12.81 13.81 -43.43
CA ALA A 447 -13.31 14.24 -44.73
C ALA A 447 -14.24 13.14 -45.29
N ASP A 448 -15.54 13.44 -45.33
CA ASP A 448 -16.53 12.57 -45.97
C ASP A 448 -16.14 12.37 -47.45
N GLU A 449 -16.00 11.10 -47.83
CA GLU A 449 -15.96 10.68 -49.22
C GLU A 449 -17.24 11.17 -49.89
N GLN A 450 -17.12 12.09 -50.85
CA GLN A 450 -18.24 12.54 -51.67
C GLN A 450 -18.78 11.38 -52.50
N GLU A 451 -19.92 10.84 -52.12
CA GLU A 451 -20.76 10.04 -53.03
C GLU A 451 -21.29 10.93 -54.17
N PRO A 452 -21.39 10.40 -55.41
CA PRO A 452 -21.73 11.20 -56.58
C PRO A 452 -23.21 11.60 -56.57
N THR A 453 -23.49 12.83 -56.99
CA THR A 453 -24.84 13.40 -57.13
C THR A 453 -25.62 12.76 -58.28
N PRO A 454 -26.94 12.48 -58.14
CA PRO A 454 -27.78 12.01 -59.24
C PRO A 454 -28.34 13.16 -60.09
N GLU A 455 -28.09 13.04 -61.39
CA GLU A 455 -28.89 13.41 -62.58
C GLU A 455 -29.79 14.67 -62.55
N GLU A 456 -29.46 15.62 -63.44
CA GLU A 456 -30.43 16.53 -64.05
C GLU A 456 -30.95 15.89 -65.35
N GLU A 457 -32.25 15.64 -65.39
CA GLU A 457 -33.02 15.33 -66.59
C GLU A 457 -33.09 16.58 -67.49
N GLU A 458 -32.58 16.50 -68.72
CA GLU A 458 -33.08 17.28 -69.84
C GLU A 458 -33.31 16.39 -71.06
N GLU A 459 -34.51 16.55 -71.60
CA GLU A 459 -35.11 15.84 -72.73
C GLU A 459 -34.38 16.10 -74.05
N GLY A 460 -34.43 15.11 -74.96
CA GLY A 460 -34.09 15.28 -76.36
C GLY A 460 -34.04 13.96 -77.12
N GLU A 461 -35.14 13.66 -77.83
CA GLU A 461 -35.24 13.21 -79.24
C GLU A 461 -34.05 12.40 -79.83
N GLU A 462 -34.16 11.37 -80.66
CA GLU A 462 -35.20 10.69 -81.44
C GLU A 462 -34.46 9.50 -82.11
N GLU A 463 -35.22 8.48 -82.51
CA GLU A 463 -35.01 7.60 -83.68
C GLU A 463 -33.72 6.77 -83.90
N THR A 464 -33.95 5.44 -83.97
CA THR A 464 -33.46 4.42 -84.96
C THR A 464 -31.95 4.31 -85.23
N ASP A 465 -31.31 3.14 -85.32
CA ASP A 465 -31.67 1.81 -85.82
C ASP A 465 -30.58 0.82 -85.32
#